data_AF-A0A2N0PRN2-F1
#
_entry.id   AF-A0A2N0PRN2-F1
#
_cell.length_a   1.000
_cell.length_b   1.000
_cell.length_c   1.000
_cell.angle_alpha   90.00
_cell.angle_beta   90.00
_cell.angle_gamma   90.00
#
_symmetry.space_group_name_H-M   'P 1'
#
loop_
_entity.id
_entity.type
_entity.pdbx_description
1 polymer ?
#
loop_
_entity_poly.entity_id
_entity_poly.type
_entity_poly.pdbx_seq_one_letter_code
_entity_poly.pdbx_strand_id
1 'polypeptide(L)'
;MPVSGESVCEELQMVISSIPSFNNISSHGNRQYNRDSLFEFLSFILQDKSSFGTLTDLPLVPLNNGSVGKFGEVYYVGKQKHLDLFPNIGPSKFVSTKLPENLQKIFDDDNFCACTNIKKFDASGILDLLRSVVQPVRELKWVPDGNSLPNKSWLEKIWAILYKDMKQVDYNKLSKFPLIPVVQPSDMLIRPDEN
;
A
#
# COMPACT_ATOMS: atom_id res chain seq x y z
N MET A 1 11.64 -35.56 -2.24
CA MET A 1 12.31 -34.25 -2.35
C MET A 1 11.97 -33.42 -1.12
N PRO A 2 12.84 -32.53 -0.64
CA PRO A 2 12.45 -31.55 0.37
C PRO A 2 11.33 -30.66 -0.18
N VAL A 3 10.38 -30.28 0.68
CA VAL A 3 9.28 -29.37 0.33
C VAL A 3 9.87 -27.96 0.19
N SER A 4 9.74 -27.35 -0.99
CA SER A 4 10.21 -26.00 -1.30
C SER A 4 9.08 -24.98 -1.21
N GLY A 5 9.42 -23.69 -1.06
CA GLY A 5 8.42 -22.61 -1.02
C GLY A 5 7.61 -22.55 -2.33
N GLU A 6 8.28 -22.76 -3.46
CA GLU A 6 7.65 -22.82 -4.78
C GLU A 6 6.62 -23.96 -4.88
N SER A 7 7.00 -25.18 -4.48
CA SER A 7 6.08 -26.34 -4.53
C SER A 7 4.83 -26.14 -3.67
N VAL A 8 4.97 -25.45 -2.52
CA VAL A 8 3.83 -25.10 -1.66
C VAL A 8 2.94 -24.07 -2.34
N CYS A 9 3.51 -23.05 -2.99
CA CYS A 9 2.73 -22.04 -3.70
C CYS A 9 1.94 -22.65 -4.87
N GLU A 10 2.55 -23.55 -5.64
CA GLU A 10 1.87 -24.29 -6.72
C GLU A 10 0.70 -25.13 -6.19
N GLU A 11 0.90 -25.85 -5.07
CA GLU A 11 -0.19 -26.62 -4.45
C GLU A 11 -1.31 -25.71 -3.94
N LEU A 12 -0.97 -24.59 -3.29
CA LEU A 12 -1.94 -23.61 -2.82
C LEU A 12 -2.76 -23.00 -3.96
N GLN A 13 -2.16 -22.76 -5.12
CA GLN A 13 -2.89 -22.25 -6.28
C GLN A 13 -3.98 -23.23 -6.74
N MET A 14 -3.74 -24.54 -6.65
CA MET A 14 -4.76 -25.56 -6.97
C MET A 14 -5.93 -25.59 -5.98
N VAL A 15 -5.71 -25.17 -4.73
CA VAL A 15 -6.70 -25.19 -3.66
C VAL A 15 -7.02 -23.81 -3.11
N ILE A 16 -6.90 -22.76 -3.93
CA ILE A 16 -6.99 -21.37 -3.51
C ILE A 16 -8.26 -21.03 -2.72
N SER A 17 -9.41 -21.61 -3.11
CA SER A 17 -10.70 -21.43 -2.45
C SER A 17 -10.79 -22.07 -1.06
N SER A 18 -9.85 -22.96 -0.74
CA SER A 18 -9.75 -23.70 0.51
C SER A 18 -8.62 -23.20 1.40
N ILE A 19 -7.86 -22.18 0.97
CA ILE A 19 -6.83 -21.56 1.79
C ILE A 19 -7.47 -20.98 3.05
N PRO A 20 -6.98 -21.33 4.24
CA PRO A 20 -7.56 -20.83 5.47
C PRO A 20 -7.42 -19.32 5.57
N SER A 21 -8.41 -18.69 6.21
CA SER A 21 -8.35 -17.27 6.50
C SER A 21 -7.42 -16.99 7.68
N PHE A 22 -6.49 -16.04 7.50
CA PHE A 22 -5.64 -15.53 8.57
C PHE A 22 -6.26 -14.26 9.19
N ASN A 23 -7.40 -14.39 9.85
CA ASN A 23 -8.14 -13.27 10.45
C ASN A 23 -8.02 -13.26 11.98
N ASN A 24 -7.89 -12.07 12.56
CA ASN A 24 -7.78 -11.85 14.02
C ASN A 24 -9.10 -12.00 14.82
N ILE A 25 -10.24 -12.27 14.16
CA ILE A 25 -11.55 -12.28 14.84
C ILE A 25 -11.91 -13.71 15.23
N SER A 26 -11.86 -14.01 16.53
CA SER A 26 -12.31 -15.28 17.09
C SER A 26 -13.82 -15.42 16.96
N SER A 27 -14.26 -16.44 16.24
CA SER A 27 -15.66 -16.87 16.22
C SER A 27 -15.69 -18.40 16.13
N HIS A 28 -15.88 -19.01 17.29
CA HIS A 28 -16.27 -20.41 17.51
C HIS A 28 -15.49 -21.51 16.77
N GLY A 29 -14.56 -22.15 17.50
CA GLY A 29 -14.33 -23.60 17.43
C GLY A 29 -13.49 -24.18 16.28
N ASN A 30 -13.19 -23.42 15.22
CA ASN A 30 -12.31 -23.90 14.16
C ASN A 30 -10.83 -23.56 14.42
N ARG A 31 -9.91 -24.39 13.90
CA ARG A 31 -8.46 -24.08 13.89
C ARG A 31 -8.27 -22.73 13.22
N GLN A 32 -7.90 -21.73 14.00
CA GLN A 32 -7.78 -20.36 13.55
C GLN A 32 -6.31 -20.01 13.40
N TYR A 33 -5.91 -19.72 12.17
CA TYR A 33 -4.58 -19.21 11.89
C TYR A 33 -4.60 -17.70 12.17
N ASN A 34 -3.70 -17.26 13.03
CA ASN A 34 -3.58 -15.85 13.38
C ASN A 34 -2.54 -15.16 12.47
N ARG A 35 -2.31 -13.88 12.72
CA ARG A 35 -1.31 -13.11 11.97
C ARG A 35 0.11 -13.64 12.11
N ASP A 36 0.46 -14.20 13.26
CA ASP A 36 1.79 -14.78 13.49
C ASP A 36 1.96 -16.06 12.67
N SER A 37 0.92 -16.90 12.57
CA SER A 37 0.91 -18.07 11.67
C SER A 37 1.10 -17.66 10.21
N LEU A 38 0.49 -16.55 9.77
CA LEU A 38 0.72 -16.00 8.42
C LEU A 38 2.18 -15.59 8.24
N PHE A 39 2.78 -14.93 9.23
CA PHE A 39 4.18 -14.51 9.15
C PHE A 39 5.16 -15.68 9.15
N GLU A 40 4.92 -16.71 9.94
CA GLU A 40 5.70 -17.94 9.93
C GLU A 40 5.59 -18.64 8.57
N PHE A 41 4.37 -18.73 8.04
CA PHE A 41 4.13 -19.34 6.73
C PHE A 41 4.81 -18.57 5.59
N LEU A 42 4.65 -17.24 5.55
CA LEU A 42 5.36 -16.37 4.61
C LEU A 42 6.88 -16.50 4.76
N SER A 43 7.38 -16.55 5.99
CA SER A 43 8.81 -16.70 6.24
C SER A 43 9.35 -18.01 5.69
N PHE A 44 8.57 -19.08 5.71
CA PHE A 44 8.94 -20.35 5.11
C PHE A 44 8.92 -20.28 3.57
N ILE A 45 7.81 -19.87 2.96
CA ILE A 45 7.69 -19.91 1.49
C ILE A 45 8.64 -18.91 0.81
N LEU A 46 8.84 -17.72 1.40
CA LEU A 46 9.62 -16.65 0.81
C LEU A 46 11.13 -16.75 1.08
N GLN A 47 11.57 -17.70 1.92
CA GLN A 47 12.99 -18.05 2.00
C GLN A 47 13.52 -18.58 0.67
N ASP A 48 12.66 -19.25 -0.09
CA ASP A 48 12.95 -19.74 -1.42
C ASP A 48 12.58 -18.69 -2.47
N LYS A 49 13.59 -18.05 -3.08
CA LYS A 49 13.37 -16.98 -4.06
C LYS A 49 12.67 -17.47 -5.33
N SER A 50 12.70 -18.77 -5.65
CA SER A 50 11.98 -19.28 -6.83
C SER A 50 10.46 -19.18 -6.66
N SER A 51 9.97 -19.14 -5.42
CA SER A 51 8.55 -18.95 -5.13
C SER A 51 7.99 -17.60 -5.57
N PHE A 52 8.82 -16.57 -5.78
CA PHE A 52 8.33 -15.21 -6.01
C PHE A 52 7.42 -15.11 -7.24
N GLY A 53 7.71 -15.91 -8.28
CA GLY A 53 6.91 -15.96 -9.51
C GLY A 53 5.60 -16.76 -9.39
N THR A 54 5.44 -17.57 -8.34
CA THR A 54 4.26 -18.43 -8.12
C THR A 54 3.32 -17.89 -7.05
N LEU A 55 3.57 -16.67 -6.54
CA LEU A 55 2.72 -16.05 -5.52
C LEU A 55 1.44 -15.42 -6.08
N THR A 56 1.37 -15.13 -7.39
CA THR A 56 0.23 -14.44 -7.99
C THR A 56 -1.10 -15.11 -7.61
N ASP A 57 -2.09 -14.27 -7.30
CA ASP A 57 -3.41 -14.63 -6.81
C ASP A 57 -3.48 -15.24 -5.40
N LEU A 58 -2.36 -15.58 -4.75
CA LEU A 58 -2.42 -16.09 -3.38
C LEU A 58 -2.84 -14.98 -2.38
N PRO A 59 -3.86 -15.22 -1.54
CA PRO A 59 -4.34 -14.26 -0.55
C PRO A 59 -3.47 -14.28 0.72
N LEU A 60 -2.21 -13.87 0.57
CA LEU A 60 -1.19 -13.98 1.62
C LEU A 60 -0.48 -12.65 1.94
N VAL A 61 -0.87 -11.53 1.33
CA VAL A 61 -0.22 -10.23 1.57
C VAL A 61 -0.71 -9.66 2.92
N PRO A 62 0.14 -9.52 3.94
CA PRO A 62 -0.32 -9.01 5.23
C PRO A 62 -0.52 -7.50 5.16
N LEU A 63 -1.74 -7.01 5.33
CA LEU A 63 -2.07 -5.58 5.25
C LEU A 63 -2.06 -4.90 6.62
N ASN A 64 -1.92 -3.57 6.62
CA ASN A 64 -1.80 -2.80 7.85
C ASN A 64 -3.09 -2.71 8.67
N ASN A 65 -4.25 -2.85 8.04
CA ASN A 65 -5.57 -2.91 8.70
C ASN A 65 -5.85 -4.25 9.40
N GLY A 66 -4.93 -5.22 9.37
CA GLY A 66 -5.15 -6.54 9.95
C GLY A 66 -5.61 -7.60 8.96
N SER A 67 -6.14 -7.21 7.80
CA SER A 67 -6.62 -8.12 6.76
C SER A 67 -5.46 -8.69 5.92
N VAL A 68 -5.82 -9.62 5.03
CA VAL A 68 -4.88 -10.25 4.10
C VAL A 68 -5.31 -9.93 2.67
N GLY A 69 -4.40 -9.30 1.94
CA GLY A 69 -4.53 -8.97 0.53
C GLY A 69 -4.03 -10.08 -0.38
N LYS A 70 -4.20 -9.87 -1.68
CA LYS A 70 -3.90 -10.85 -2.72
C LYS A 70 -2.69 -10.45 -3.54
N PHE A 71 -1.68 -11.32 -3.64
CA PHE A 71 -0.52 -11.07 -4.49
C PHE A 71 -0.92 -10.84 -5.96
N GLY A 72 -0.22 -9.92 -6.64
CA GLY A 72 -0.58 -9.44 -7.98
C GLY A 72 -1.42 -8.16 -7.97
N GLU A 73 -2.09 -7.83 -6.86
CA GLU A 73 -2.67 -6.49 -6.67
C GLU A 73 -1.62 -5.46 -6.24
N VAL A 74 -1.93 -4.18 -6.45
CA VAL A 74 -1.04 -3.08 -6.04
C VAL A 74 -1.24 -2.77 -4.55
N TYR A 75 -0.18 -3.05 -3.79
CA TYR A 75 0.02 -2.62 -2.41
C TYR A 75 1.33 -1.88 -2.26
N TYR A 76 1.45 -1.09 -1.20
CA TYR A 76 2.63 -0.27 -0.95
C TYR A 76 3.38 -0.70 0.31
N VAL A 77 4.70 -0.77 0.22
CA VAL A 77 5.60 -0.87 1.36
C VAL A 77 5.97 0.55 1.79
N GLY A 78 5.74 0.86 3.05
CA GLY A 78 5.91 2.20 3.59
C GLY A 78 6.02 2.23 5.10
N LYS A 79 6.16 3.43 5.67
CA LYS A 79 6.25 3.67 7.12
C LYS A 79 4.94 4.26 7.62
N GLN A 80 4.69 4.21 8.93
CA GLN A 80 3.47 4.77 9.55
C GLN A 80 3.15 6.19 9.05
N LYS A 81 4.16 7.06 8.97
CA LYS A 81 4.02 8.43 8.43
C LYS A 81 3.44 8.53 7.00
N HIS A 82 3.59 7.50 6.18
CA HIS A 82 3.01 7.43 4.82
C HIS A 82 1.54 7.02 4.89
N LEU A 83 1.19 6.08 5.78
CA LEU A 83 -0.19 5.65 6.00
C LEU A 83 -1.04 6.80 6.55
N ASP A 84 -0.46 7.60 7.43
CA ASP A 84 -1.12 8.78 8.04
C ASP A 84 -1.49 9.85 6.99
N LEU A 85 -0.91 9.82 5.79
CA LEU A 85 -1.31 10.68 4.68
C LEU A 85 -2.63 10.23 4.02
N PHE A 86 -3.02 8.97 4.20
CA PHE A 86 -4.21 8.38 3.56
C PHE A 86 -5.03 7.59 4.58
N PRO A 87 -5.57 8.22 5.65
CA PRO A 87 -6.17 7.51 6.77
C PRO A 87 -7.34 6.58 6.37
N ASN A 88 -8.10 6.96 5.33
CA ASN A 88 -9.28 6.20 4.89
C ASN A 88 -8.93 4.90 4.13
N ILE A 89 -7.88 4.92 3.31
CA ILE A 89 -7.56 3.80 2.40
C ILE A 89 -6.20 3.16 2.68
N GLY A 90 -5.26 3.93 3.24
CA GLY A 90 -3.90 3.53 3.56
C GLY A 90 -3.82 2.23 4.35
N PRO A 91 -4.61 2.02 5.43
CA PRO A 91 -4.60 0.76 6.16
C PRO A 91 -4.87 -0.49 5.29
N SER A 92 -5.66 -0.36 4.21
CA SER A 92 -5.98 -1.45 3.28
C SER A 92 -5.07 -1.52 2.05
N LYS A 93 -4.25 -0.49 1.80
CA LYS A 93 -3.35 -0.40 0.64
C LYS A 93 -1.88 -0.54 0.97
N PHE A 94 -1.52 -0.53 2.24
CA PHE A 94 -0.16 -0.73 2.69
C PHE A 94 0.05 -2.11 3.28
N VAL A 95 1.19 -2.71 2.94
CA VAL A 95 1.73 -3.86 3.63
C VAL A 95 1.94 -3.49 5.10
N SER A 96 1.72 -4.48 5.97
CA SER A 96 1.90 -4.37 7.42
C SER A 96 3.22 -3.69 7.79
N THR A 97 3.15 -2.61 8.55
CA THR A 97 4.35 -1.98 9.14
C THR A 97 4.95 -2.79 10.30
N LYS A 98 4.24 -3.83 10.76
CA LYS A 98 4.62 -4.72 11.87
C LYS A 98 5.15 -6.08 11.41
N LEU A 99 5.80 -6.13 10.25
CA LEU A 99 6.41 -7.37 9.76
C LEU A 99 7.62 -7.77 10.64
N PRO A 100 7.92 -9.07 10.81
CA PRO A 100 9.22 -9.52 11.31
C PRO A 100 10.38 -9.07 10.40
N GLU A 101 11.59 -8.96 10.95
CA GLU A 101 12.75 -8.38 10.25
C GLU A 101 13.11 -9.11 8.94
N ASN A 102 13.03 -10.44 8.92
CA ASN A 102 13.29 -11.23 7.72
C ASN A 102 12.27 -10.94 6.61
N LEU A 103 10.98 -10.78 6.95
CA LEU A 103 9.95 -10.41 5.99
C LEU A 103 10.08 -8.94 5.55
N GLN A 104 10.42 -8.02 6.45
CA GLN A 104 10.70 -6.63 6.06
C GLN A 104 11.76 -6.57 4.95
N LYS A 105 12.87 -7.31 5.11
CA LYS A 105 13.93 -7.37 4.10
C LYS A 105 13.44 -7.89 2.75
N ILE A 106 12.54 -8.87 2.74
CA ILE A 106 11.98 -9.44 1.50
C ILE A 106 11.02 -8.45 0.84
N PHE A 107 10.12 -7.83 1.61
CA PHE A 107 9.18 -6.84 1.06
C PHE A 107 9.88 -5.55 0.61
N ASP A 108 11.07 -5.25 1.12
CA ASP A 108 11.92 -4.14 0.66
C ASP A 108 12.83 -4.52 -0.55
N ASP A 109 12.87 -5.78 -0.96
CA ASP A 109 13.67 -6.27 -2.10
C ASP A 109 13.02 -5.92 -3.44
N ASP A 110 13.81 -5.34 -4.36
CA ASP A 110 13.29 -4.85 -5.65
C ASP A 110 12.84 -5.99 -6.58
N ASN A 111 13.52 -7.15 -6.52
CA ASN A 111 13.14 -8.32 -7.32
C ASN A 111 11.82 -8.91 -6.82
N PHE A 112 11.65 -9.03 -5.49
CA PHE A 112 10.37 -9.43 -4.90
C PHE A 112 9.23 -8.47 -5.28
N CYS A 113 9.46 -7.16 -5.16
CA CYS A 113 8.49 -6.13 -5.56
C CYS A 113 8.06 -6.28 -7.03
N ALA A 114 9.03 -6.48 -7.93
CA ALA A 114 8.78 -6.66 -9.35
C ALA A 114 7.94 -7.92 -9.66
N CYS A 115 8.21 -9.04 -8.99
CA CYS A 115 7.47 -10.29 -9.18
C CYS A 115 6.05 -10.24 -8.61
N THR A 116 5.81 -9.46 -7.56
CA THR A 116 4.55 -9.51 -6.78
C THR A 116 3.59 -8.34 -7.02
N ASN A 117 4.01 -7.34 -7.80
CA ASN A 117 3.31 -6.06 -8.01
C ASN A 117 3.15 -5.21 -6.72
N ILE A 118 3.93 -5.54 -5.69
CA ILE A 118 4.07 -4.72 -4.49
C ILE A 118 5.07 -3.60 -4.79
N LYS A 119 4.75 -2.38 -4.40
CA LYS A 119 5.54 -1.19 -4.74
C LYS A 119 6.10 -0.53 -3.51
N LYS A 120 7.30 0.04 -3.61
CA LYS A 120 7.78 1.01 -2.61
C LYS A 120 6.92 2.25 -2.68
N PHE A 121 6.52 2.79 -1.53
CA PHE A 121 5.71 4.00 -1.50
C PHE A 121 6.54 5.22 -1.89
N ASP A 122 6.15 5.86 -3.00
CA ASP A 122 6.83 6.99 -3.63
C ASP A 122 5.81 8.00 -4.21
N ALA A 123 6.29 8.90 -5.09
CA ALA A 123 5.44 9.84 -5.81
C ALA A 123 4.32 9.18 -6.63
N SER A 124 4.57 8.02 -7.24
CA SER A 124 3.56 7.28 -8.00
C SER A 124 2.46 6.75 -7.07
N GLY A 125 2.87 6.21 -5.91
CA GLY A 125 1.93 5.80 -4.87
C GLY A 125 1.07 6.94 -4.33
N ILE A 126 1.61 8.16 -4.23
CA ILE A 126 0.80 9.34 -3.90
C ILE A 126 -0.30 9.54 -4.94
N LEU A 127 0.06 9.56 -6.23
CA LEU A 127 -0.90 9.84 -7.31
C LEU A 127 -2.01 8.79 -7.39
N ASP A 128 -1.67 7.53 -7.12
CA ASP A 128 -2.63 6.43 -7.10
C ASP A 128 -3.62 6.56 -5.93
N LEU A 129 -3.17 7.03 -4.76
CA LEU A 129 -4.00 7.14 -3.55
C LEU A 129 -4.64 8.53 -3.37
N LEU A 130 -4.22 9.55 -4.10
CA LEU A 130 -4.63 10.94 -3.89
C LEU A 130 -6.15 11.16 -3.91
N ARG A 131 -6.87 10.42 -4.78
CA ARG A 131 -8.33 10.48 -4.88
C ARG A 131 -9.07 10.12 -3.59
N SER A 132 -8.43 9.39 -2.67
CA SER A 132 -9.06 9.04 -1.39
C SER A 132 -9.12 10.21 -0.41
N VAL A 133 -8.40 11.30 -0.70
CA VAL A 133 -8.34 12.50 0.15
C VAL A 133 -8.82 13.74 -0.60
N VAL A 134 -8.39 13.89 -1.86
CA VAL A 134 -8.66 15.09 -2.68
C VAL A 134 -9.35 14.66 -3.96
N GLN A 135 -10.53 15.24 -4.23
CA GLN A 135 -11.23 14.98 -5.49
C GLN A 135 -10.56 15.72 -6.66
N PRO A 136 -10.57 15.15 -7.88
CA PRO A 136 -10.00 15.78 -9.06
C PRO A 136 -10.94 16.88 -9.60
N VAL A 137 -10.95 18.03 -8.93
CA VAL A 137 -11.76 19.21 -9.27
C VAL A 137 -10.87 20.42 -9.57
N ARG A 138 -11.42 21.45 -10.22
CA ARG A 138 -10.66 22.67 -10.55
C ARG A 138 -10.23 23.42 -9.30
N GLU A 139 -11.17 23.60 -8.38
CA GLU A 139 -11.02 24.39 -7.17
C GLU A 139 -11.62 23.61 -6.00
N LEU A 140 -10.98 23.72 -4.84
CA LEU A 140 -11.41 23.07 -3.62
C LEU A 140 -11.32 24.08 -2.47
N LYS A 141 -12.45 24.29 -1.78
CA LYS A 141 -12.45 25.05 -0.53
C LYS A 141 -11.53 24.37 0.48
N TRP A 142 -10.64 25.13 1.06
CA TRP A 142 -9.53 24.65 1.84
C TRP A 142 -9.43 25.37 3.18
N VAL A 143 -9.29 24.60 4.25
CA VAL A 143 -9.11 25.13 5.62
C VAL A 143 -7.70 24.73 6.07
N PRO A 144 -6.68 25.58 5.87
CA PRO A 144 -5.28 25.20 6.07
C PRO A 144 -4.96 24.75 7.49
N ASP A 145 -5.56 25.40 8.49
CA ASP A 145 -5.35 25.12 9.92
C ASP A 145 -6.43 24.18 10.49
N GLY A 146 -7.20 23.53 9.62
CA GLY A 146 -8.26 22.60 9.99
C GLY A 146 -7.75 21.21 10.40
N ASN A 147 -8.58 20.47 11.12
CA ASN A 147 -8.32 19.08 11.51
C ASN A 147 -8.68 18.07 10.40
N SER A 148 -9.42 18.48 9.38
CA SER A 148 -9.81 17.64 8.25
C SER A 148 -8.78 17.73 7.11
N LEU A 149 -8.61 16.63 6.39
CA LEU A 149 -7.78 16.62 5.18
C LEU A 149 -8.56 17.15 3.97
N PRO A 150 -7.89 17.82 3.00
CA PRO A 150 -6.50 18.24 3.05
C PRO A 150 -6.30 19.49 3.93
N ASN A 151 -5.29 19.49 4.79
CA ASN A 151 -4.83 20.66 5.55
C ASN A 151 -3.37 21.01 5.20
N LYS A 152 -2.84 22.11 5.74
CA LYS A 152 -1.49 22.60 5.41
C LYS A 152 -0.39 21.59 5.71
N SER A 153 -0.40 20.99 6.90
CA SER A 153 0.61 20.00 7.28
C SER A 153 0.60 18.76 6.38
N TRP A 154 -0.59 18.31 5.98
CA TRP A 154 -0.73 17.20 5.04
C TRP A 154 -0.18 17.58 3.65
N LEU A 155 -0.54 18.76 3.15
CA LEU A 155 -0.12 19.24 1.84
C LEU A 155 1.40 19.39 1.74
N GLU A 156 2.04 19.93 2.78
CA GLU A 156 3.50 20.04 2.89
C GLU A 156 4.19 18.66 2.81
N LYS A 157 3.63 17.64 3.47
CA LYS A 157 4.17 16.27 3.43
C LYS A 157 3.99 15.62 2.05
N ILE A 158 2.86 15.85 1.39
CA ILE A 158 2.63 15.39 0.02
C ILE A 158 3.66 16.00 -0.93
N TRP A 159 3.82 17.33 -0.88
CA TRP A 159 4.82 18.02 -1.70
C TRP A 159 6.25 17.57 -1.41
N ALA A 160 6.61 17.36 -0.14
CA ALA A 160 7.95 16.88 0.22
C ALA A 160 8.31 15.54 -0.45
N ILE A 161 7.34 14.64 -0.62
CA ILE A 161 7.56 13.36 -1.32
C ILE A 161 7.59 13.57 -2.83
N LEU A 162 6.64 14.35 -3.39
CA LEU A 162 6.61 14.65 -4.83
C LEU A 162 7.89 15.35 -5.31
N TYR A 163 8.44 16.28 -4.52
CA TYR A 163 9.69 16.97 -4.84
C TYR A 163 10.92 16.06 -4.78
N LYS A 164 10.93 15.10 -3.85
CA LYS A 164 12.05 14.15 -3.73
C LYS A 164 12.20 13.31 -5.00
N ASP A 165 11.08 12.91 -5.61
CA ASP A 165 11.04 12.02 -6.77
C ASP A 165 10.49 12.73 -8.02
N MET A 166 10.80 14.02 -8.19
CA MET A 166 10.22 14.92 -9.21
C MET A 166 10.30 14.39 -10.66
N LYS A 167 11.28 13.54 -10.97
CA LYS A 167 11.45 12.90 -12.29
C LYS A 167 10.46 11.77 -12.56
N GLN A 168 9.91 11.15 -11.52
CA GLN A 168 8.97 10.03 -11.62
C GLN A 168 7.51 10.46 -11.45
N VAL A 169 7.27 11.73 -11.13
CA VAL A 169 5.93 12.30 -11.00
C VAL A 169 5.27 12.34 -12.38
N ASP A 170 4.14 11.65 -12.51
CA ASP A 170 3.24 11.79 -13.66
C ASP A 170 2.44 13.11 -13.50
N TYR A 171 2.96 14.18 -14.11
CA TYR A 171 2.34 15.50 -14.05
C TYR A 171 0.93 15.54 -14.66
N ASN A 172 0.62 14.67 -15.62
CA ASN A 172 -0.71 14.60 -16.23
C ASN A 172 -1.74 14.00 -15.25
N LYS A 173 -1.30 13.11 -14.35
CA LYS A 173 -2.14 12.66 -13.23
C LYS A 173 -2.22 13.73 -12.14
N LEU A 174 -1.10 14.35 -11.78
CA LEU A 174 -1.03 15.35 -10.71
C LEU A 174 -1.88 16.59 -11.03
N SER A 175 -1.85 17.07 -12.29
CA SER A 175 -2.55 18.28 -12.72
C SER A 175 -4.08 18.18 -12.64
N LYS A 176 -4.62 16.99 -12.39
CA LYS A 176 -6.06 16.80 -12.19
C LYS A 176 -6.53 17.20 -10.80
N PHE A 177 -5.61 17.42 -9.85
CA PHE A 177 -5.92 17.63 -8.45
C PHE A 177 -5.64 19.07 -8.00
N PRO A 178 -6.51 19.66 -7.18
CA PRO A 178 -6.29 20.96 -6.59
C PRO A 178 -5.31 20.86 -5.42
N LEU A 179 -4.03 21.13 -5.69
CA LEU A 179 -2.94 21.04 -4.72
C LEU A 179 -2.13 22.34 -4.59
N ILE A 180 -2.48 23.37 -5.36
CA ILE A 180 -1.81 24.67 -5.34
C ILE A 180 -2.62 25.62 -4.44
N PRO A 181 -2.06 26.08 -3.31
CA PRO A 181 -2.72 27.07 -2.47
C PRO A 181 -2.72 28.45 -3.13
N VAL A 182 -3.86 29.13 -3.09
CA VAL A 182 -3.99 30.50 -3.60
C VAL A 182 -3.69 31.50 -2.47
N VAL A 183 -3.04 32.61 -2.79
CA VAL A 183 -2.76 33.68 -1.81
C VAL A 183 -4.04 34.45 -1.48
N GLN A 184 -4.88 34.72 -2.49
CA GLN A 184 -6.21 35.29 -2.34
C GLN A 184 -7.19 34.67 -3.36
N PRO A 185 -8.31 34.07 -2.91
CA PRO A 185 -8.67 33.87 -1.50
C PRO A 185 -7.80 32.76 -0.87
N SER A 186 -7.37 32.94 0.39
CA SER A 186 -6.41 32.03 1.06
C SER A 186 -7.01 30.71 1.53
N ASP A 187 -8.31 30.53 1.32
CA ASP A 187 -9.10 29.36 1.69
C ASP A 187 -9.40 28.46 0.47
N MET A 188 -8.50 28.43 -0.50
CA MET A 188 -8.70 27.67 -1.73
C MET A 188 -7.43 26.95 -2.21
N LEU A 189 -7.63 25.71 -2.68
CA LEU A 189 -6.67 24.97 -3.48
C LEU A 189 -7.16 24.93 -4.93
N ILE A 190 -6.23 25.09 -5.87
CA ILE A 190 -6.50 25.00 -7.31
C ILE A 190 -5.59 23.98 -7.96
N ARG A 191 -6.03 23.45 -9.10
CA ARG A 191 -5.19 22.61 -9.95
C ARG A 191 -4.34 23.49 -10.88
N PRO A 192 -3.20 23.02 -11.41
CA PRO A 192 -2.44 23.74 -12.43
C PRO A 192 -3.29 23.96 -13.70
N ASP A 193 -3.11 25.10 -14.37
CA ASP A 193 -3.74 25.35 -15.66
C ASP A 193 -3.18 24.39 -16.73
N GLU A 194 -4.06 23.91 -17.60
CA GLU A 194 -3.68 23.17 -18.81
C GLU A 194 -3.31 24.23 -19.88
N ASN A 195 -2.01 24.42 -20.12
CA ASN A 195 -1.51 25.24 -21.23
C ASN A 195 -1.75 24.56 -22.59
#